data_AF-A0A2G5T077-F1
#
_entry.id   AF-A0A2G5T077-F1
#
_cell.length_a   1.000
_cell.length_b   1.000
_cell.length_c   1.000
_cell.angle_alpha   90.00
_cell.angle_beta   90.00
_cell.angle_gamma   90.00
#
_symmetry.space_group_name_H-M   'P 1'
#
loop_
_entity.id
_entity.type
_entity.pdbx_description
1 polymer ?
#
loop_
_entity_poly.entity_id
_entity_poly.type
_entity_poly.pdbx_seq_one_letter_code
_entity_poly.pdbx_strand_id
1 'polypeptide(L)'
;MTGKPAKECVFNGTVTGLEDNCTRITGNLVFGGSDPIATLYSKLAYVEEVNGCVQVSGTTYPRLDFFARLRTVVCTNISFPVDFMVANNSALERLGMPYLRVTRLGLTFNPKLCITTEEGGRYTNVQRGQNDSFVLCQGRAGALKECNSTMNGINGGLTDGCELITGHLYIEGTNNANITDKLQYVKEVYGRVYIRSTNLNTLSMPLLEKVYAADPMATATLEPTFSVSGNTNFTKLQVPKVNFMAKSDQAFLTSDASYVMDQDLCNQLSPYGQVVSNGTVCVAKNTPRHNQWSSIILALGISMVIFM
;
A
#
# COMPACT_ATOMS: atom_id res chain seq x y z
N MET A 1 6.56 -17.45 16.40
CA MET A 1 7.38 -16.71 15.42
C MET A 1 6.97 -15.26 15.54
N THR A 2 7.86 -14.41 16.05
CA THR A 2 7.65 -13.00 16.38
C THR A 2 7.58 -12.16 15.12
N GLY A 3 6.71 -11.14 15.08
CA GLY A 3 6.80 -10.08 14.05
C GLY A 3 8.20 -9.51 13.96
N LYS A 4 8.58 -8.99 12.79
CA LYS A 4 9.92 -8.44 12.58
C LYS A 4 10.30 -7.46 13.69
N PRO A 5 11.42 -7.66 14.40
CA PRO A 5 11.82 -6.77 15.48
C PRO A 5 12.03 -5.37 14.91
N ALA A 6 11.68 -4.35 15.72
CA ALA A 6 11.87 -2.97 15.31
C ALA A 6 13.33 -2.75 14.91
N LYS A 7 13.55 -2.29 13.67
CA LYS A 7 14.87 -1.94 13.16
C LYS A 7 14.98 -0.42 13.11
N GLU A 8 15.85 0.11 13.96
CA GLU A 8 16.22 1.51 13.94
C GLU A 8 17.32 1.76 12.90
N CYS A 9 17.14 2.81 12.11
CA CYS A 9 18.07 3.24 11.10
C CYS A 9 18.35 4.73 11.24
N VAL A 10 19.55 5.17 10.87
CA VAL A 10 19.92 6.58 10.85
C VAL A 10 19.93 7.08 9.41
N PHE A 11 19.21 8.17 9.15
CA PHE A 11 19.21 8.81 7.84
C PHE A 11 20.33 9.85 7.74
N ASN A 12 21.36 9.53 6.93
CA ASN A 12 22.52 10.38 6.70
C ASN A 12 22.52 10.99 5.28
N GLY A 13 21.41 11.63 4.91
CA GLY A 13 21.35 12.56 3.77
C GLY A 13 20.82 12.02 2.45
N THR A 14 20.91 10.71 2.14
CA THR A 14 20.30 10.15 0.91
C THR A 14 19.49 8.89 1.19
N VAL A 15 18.41 8.70 0.43
CA VAL A 15 17.54 7.51 0.55
C VAL A 15 18.28 6.25 0.13
N THR A 16 19.10 6.32 -0.92
CA THR A 16 19.89 5.17 -1.39
C THR A 16 20.82 4.65 -0.30
N GLY A 17 21.40 5.54 0.51
CA GLY A 17 22.27 5.19 1.63
C GLY A 17 21.54 4.70 2.89
N LEU A 18 20.21 4.83 2.96
CA LEU A 18 19.42 4.29 4.06
C LEU A 18 19.47 2.76 4.03
N GLU A 19 19.58 2.12 5.18
CA GLU A 19 19.55 0.66 5.25
C GLU A 19 18.20 0.09 4.80
N ASP A 20 18.20 -1.18 4.40
CA ASP A 20 16.95 -1.86 4.07
C ASP A 20 16.16 -2.23 5.34
N ASN A 21 14.84 -2.35 5.18
CA ASN A 21 13.92 -2.88 6.18
C ASN A 21 13.86 -2.07 7.50
N CYS A 22 14.14 -0.78 7.44
CA CYS A 22 13.95 0.12 8.57
C CYS A 22 12.47 0.18 8.97
N THR A 23 12.21 0.09 10.27
CA THR A 23 10.87 0.33 10.83
C THR A 23 10.82 1.66 11.57
N ARG A 24 11.97 2.13 12.08
CA ARG A 24 12.14 3.44 12.72
C ARG A 24 13.32 4.16 12.05
N ILE A 25 13.14 5.42 11.69
CA ILE A 25 14.21 6.26 11.15
C ILE A 25 14.50 7.40 12.12
N THR A 26 15.78 7.62 12.44
CA THR A 26 16.27 8.80 13.14
C THR A 26 16.96 9.71 12.13
N GLY A 27 16.51 10.96 12.03
CA GLY A 27 17.01 11.96 11.07
C GLY A 27 15.90 12.59 10.22
N ASN A 28 16.18 13.77 9.68
CA ASN A 28 15.21 14.51 8.86
C ASN A 28 15.17 13.93 7.44
N LEU A 29 13.98 13.63 6.94
CA LEU A 29 13.76 13.14 5.59
C LEU A 29 13.33 14.30 4.69
N VAL A 30 14.18 14.66 3.74
CA VAL A 30 13.91 15.77 2.80
C VAL A 30 13.95 15.24 1.37
N PHE A 31 12.81 15.27 0.69
CA PHE A 31 12.63 14.78 -0.67
C PHE A 31 12.42 15.95 -1.62
N GLY A 32 13.35 16.11 -2.56
CA GLY A 32 13.29 17.08 -3.65
C GLY A 32 12.87 16.49 -5.01
N GLY A 33 12.51 15.20 -5.05
CA GLY A 33 12.05 14.53 -6.27
C GLY A 33 13.16 13.87 -7.11
N SER A 34 14.41 13.87 -6.65
CA SER A 34 15.55 13.22 -7.34
C SER A 34 15.59 11.71 -7.14
N ASP A 35 14.99 11.19 -6.06
CA ASP A 35 15.05 9.76 -5.75
C ASP A 35 14.11 8.95 -6.66
N PRO A 36 14.58 7.85 -7.27
CA PRO A 36 13.72 6.95 -8.02
C PRO A 36 12.62 6.37 -7.12
N ILE A 37 11.38 6.33 -7.61
CA ILE A 37 10.23 5.82 -6.85
C ILE A 37 10.44 4.38 -6.35
N ALA A 38 11.10 3.54 -7.16
CA ALA A 38 11.44 2.18 -6.78
C ALA A 38 12.37 2.12 -5.56
N THR A 39 13.33 3.05 -5.47
CA THR A 39 14.22 3.20 -4.31
C THR A 39 13.41 3.57 -3.07
N LEU A 40 12.51 4.55 -3.18
CA LEU A 40 11.63 4.95 -2.07
C LEU A 40 10.83 3.77 -1.52
N TYR A 41 10.19 2.98 -2.37
CA TYR A 41 9.49 1.78 -1.94
C TYR A 41 10.41 0.75 -1.29
N SER A 42 11.61 0.52 -1.85
CA SER A 42 12.54 -0.48 -1.28
C SER A 42 13.00 -0.12 0.14
N LYS A 43 13.14 1.19 0.42
CA LYS A 43 13.70 1.70 1.68
C LYS A 43 12.65 2.06 2.73
N LEU A 44 11.50 2.59 2.30
CA LEU A 44 10.52 3.21 3.20
C LEU A 44 9.26 2.37 3.43
N ALA A 45 9.04 1.31 2.65
CA ALA A 45 7.78 0.55 2.72
C ALA A 45 7.49 -0.15 4.06
N TYR A 46 8.50 -0.33 4.93
CA TYR A 46 8.36 -0.88 6.28
C TYR A 46 8.38 0.18 7.39
N VAL A 47 8.60 1.45 7.07
CA VAL A 47 8.81 2.51 8.06
C VAL A 47 7.48 2.88 8.73
N GLU A 48 7.48 2.86 10.05
CA GLU A 48 6.31 3.17 10.88
C GLU A 48 6.51 4.46 11.69
N GLU A 49 7.76 4.79 12.03
CA GLU A 49 8.10 5.97 12.81
C GLU A 49 9.30 6.71 12.22
N VAL A 50 9.21 8.04 12.21
CA VAL A 50 10.32 8.93 11.88
C VAL A 50 10.56 9.88 13.05
N ASN A 51 11.74 9.76 13.67
CA ASN A 51 12.29 10.69 14.67
C ASN A 51 13.11 11.75 13.94
N GLY A 52 12.38 12.68 13.33
CA GLY A 52 12.88 13.75 12.49
C GLY A 52 11.72 14.40 11.75
N CYS A 53 12.00 15.51 11.06
CA CYS A 53 11.00 16.19 10.27
C CYS A 53 10.97 15.60 8.85
N VAL A 54 9.79 15.51 8.25
CA VAL A 54 9.61 14.99 6.88
C VAL A 54 9.16 16.11 5.97
N GLN A 55 9.87 16.32 4.87
CA GLN A 55 9.57 17.36 3.89
C GLN A 55 9.55 16.75 2.50
N VAL A 56 8.43 16.84 1.80
CA VAL A 56 8.27 16.40 0.42
C VAL A 56 7.91 17.60 -0.43
N SER A 57 8.87 18.11 -1.21
CA SER A 57 8.63 19.32 -1.99
C SER A 57 9.18 19.29 -3.39
N GLY A 58 8.44 19.90 -4.32
CA GLY A 58 8.86 20.03 -5.72
C GLY A 58 8.95 18.69 -6.46
N THR A 59 8.27 17.65 -5.98
CA THR A 59 8.33 16.31 -6.54
C THR A 59 7.27 16.08 -7.62
N THR A 60 7.49 15.07 -8.46
CA THR A 60 6.53 14.59 -9.47
C THR A 60 5.83 13.31 -9.04
N TYR A 61 5.93 12.93 -7.76
CA TYR A 61 5.31 11.71 -7.26
C TYR A 61 3.80 11.86 -7.26
N PRO A 62 3.05 10.95 -7.91
CA PRO A 62 1.60 11.02 -7.91
C PRO A 62 1.01 10.66 -6.54
N ARG A 63 1.76 9.89 -5.73
CA ARG A 63 1.33 9.38 -4.43
C ARG A 63 2.52 9.22 -3.48
N LEU A 64 2.26 9.27 -2.16
CA LEU A 64 3.27 9.12 -1.09
C LEU A 64 3.15 7.79 -0.33
N ASP A 65 2.56 6.77 -0.93
CA ASP A 65 2.30 5.47 -0.30
C ASP A 65 3.53 4.57 -0.17
N PHE A 66 4.71 5.04 -0.57
CA PHE A 66 5.96 4.51 -0.03
C PHE A 66 6.07 4.72 1.49
N PHE A 67 5.24 5.60 2.07
CA PHE A 67 4.98 5.75 3.51
C PHE A 67 3.65 5.13 3.96
N ALA A 68 3.09 4.14 3.25
CA ALA A 68 1.78 3.56 3.60
C ALA A 68 1.68 3.03 5.05
N ARG A 69 2.82 2.65 5.65
CA ARG A 69 2.91 2.18 7.04
C ARG A 69 3.27 3.27 8.05
N LEU A 70 3.63 4.48 7.61
CA LEU A 70 4.05 5.55 8.50
C LEU A 70 2.90 5.96 9.42
N ARG A 71 3.15 5.89 10.72
CA ARG A 71 2.17 6.19 11.77
C ARG A 71 2.47 7.49 12.47
N THR A 72 3.75 7.77 12.70
CA THR A 72 4.14 8.89 13.55
C THR A 72 5.40 9.56 13.03
N VAL A 73 5.40 10.88 13.10
CA VAL A 73 6.55 11.72 12.82
C VAL A 73 6.76 12.63 14.02
N VAL A 74 7.93 12.52 14.65
CA VAL A 74 8.32 13.32 15.82
C VAL A 74 9.43 14.25 15.39
N CYS A 75 9.07 15.52 15.14
CA CYS A 75 9.99 16.55 14.69
C CYS A 75 10.31 17.50 15.85
N THR A 76 11.53 17.39 16.38
CA THR A 76 12.05 18.28 17.43
C THR A 76 12.84 19.47 16.85
N ASN A 77 13.15 19.44 15.54
CA ASN A 77 13.89 20.50 14.88
C ASN A 77 12.96 21.69 14.57
N ILE A 78 13.15 22.78 15.32
CA ILE A 78 12.36 24.01 15.22
C ILE A 78 12.62 24.82 13.94
N SER A 79 13.66 24.48 13.16
CA SER A 79 13.92 25.13 11.86
C SER A 79 12.91 24.73 10.79
N PHE A 80 12.17 23.63 10.99
CA PHE A 80 11.08 23.24 10.11
C PHE A 80 9.74 23.83 10.59
N PRO A 81 8.90 24.32 9.66
CA PRO A 81 7.64 24.96 10.03
C PRO A 81 6.63 23.96 10.62
N VAL A 82 6.69 22.70 10.21
CA VAL A 82 5.78 21.62 10.61
C VAL A 82 6.52 20.28 10.66
N ASP A 83 5.91 19.27 11.30
CA ASP A 83 6.51 17.94 11.45
C ASP A 83 6.55 17.21 10.10
N PHE A 84 5.46 17.34 9.34
CA PHE A 84 5.29 16.74 8.03
C PHE A 84 4.83 17.81 7.04
N MET A 85 5.66 18.12 6.05
CA MET A 85 5.36 19.10 5.01
C MET A 85 5.30 18.42 3.65
N VAL A 86 4.24 18.72 2.90
CA VAL A 86 4.08 18.36 1.50
C VAL A 86 3.78 19.63 0.74
N ALA A 87 4.73 20.10 -0.06
CA ALA A 87 4.62 21.41 -0.69
C ALA A 87 5.01 21.42 -2.18
N ASN A 88 4.27 22.14 -3.02
CA ASN A 88 4.63 22.36 -4.43
C ASN A 88 4.76 21.07 -5.27
N ASN A 89 3.92 20.06 -5.01
CA ASN A 89 3.93 18.82 -5.80
C ASN A 89 2.79 18.86 -6.82
N SER A 90 3.11 19.19 -8.07
CA SER A 90 2.10 19.43 -9.14
C SER A 90 1.38 18.16 -9.62
N ALA A 91 2.01 16.99 -9.41
CA ALA A 91 1.48 15.69 -9.80
C ALA A 91 0.80 14.94 -8.65
N LEU A 92 0.96 15.39 -7.40
CA LEU A 92 0.49 14.65 -6.23
C LEU A 92 -1.03 14.63 -6.15
N GLU A 93 -1.60 13.43 -6.23
CA GLU A 93 -3.04 13.19 -6.21
C GLU A 93 -3.51 12.66 -4.84
N ARG A 94 -2.69 11.84 -4.17
CA ARG A 94 -3.05 11.19 -2.89
C ARG A 94 -1.88 11.10 -1.93
N LEU A 95 -2.13 11.28 -0.64
CA LEU A 95 -1.16 10.92 0.40
C LEU A 95 -0.95 9.40 0.45
N GLY A 96 -2.01 8.61 0.54
CA GLY A 96 -1.90 7.14 0.61
C GLY A 96 -1.27 6.67 1.93
N MET A 97 -1.48 7.44 3.00
CA MET A 97 -0.92 7.21 4.33
C MET A 97 -2.06 7.10 5.35
N PRO A 98 -2.81 5.97 5.33
CA PRO A 98 -4.05 5.81 6.10
C PRO A 98 -3.88 5.85 7.63
N TYR A 99 -2.66 5.72 8.13
CA TYR A 99 -2.39 5.62 9.56
C TYR A 99 -1.56 6.77 10.11
N LEU A 100 -1.14 7.70 9.26
CA LEU A 100 -0.30 8.82 9.67
C LEU A 100 -1.04 9.70 10.67
N ARG A 101 -0.38 9.97 11.79
CA ARG A 101 -0.75 10.95 12.79
C ARG A 101 0.44 11.88 13.02
N VAL A 102 0.18 13.17 12.94
CA VAL A 102 1.17 14.22 13.14
C VAL A 102 0.55 15.34 13.95
N THR A 103 1.37 16.10 14.66
CA THR A 103 0.89 17.25 15.43
C THR A 103 0.86 18.51 14.58
N ARG A 104 1.84 18.67 13.69
CA ARG A 104 1.96 19.80 12.78
C ARG A 104 2.06 19.30 11.33
N LEU A 105 1.13 19.73 10.48
CA LEU A 105 1.00 19.29 9.09
C LEU A 105 0.95 20.51 8.16
N GLY A 106 1.62 20.44 7.02
CA GLY A 106 1.49 21.45 5.97
C GLY A 106 1.27 20.79 4.62
N LEU A 107 0.10 20.99 4.00
CA LEU A 107 -0.22 20.53 2.64
C LEU A 107 -0.41 21.74 1.71
N THR A 108 0.69 22.37 1.33
CA THR A 108 0.66 23.69 0.65
C THR A 108 0.93 23.55 -0.86
N PHE A 109 0.14 24.20 -1.72
CA PHE A 109 0.37 24.22 -3.18
C PHE A 109 0.49 22.83 -3.85
N ASN A 110 -0.43 21.91 -3.52
CA ASN A 110 -0.54 20.62 -4.22
C ASN A 110 -1.87 20.58 -4.99
N PRO A 111 -1.93 21.10 -6.23
CA PRO A 111 -3.19 21.43 -6.91
C PRO A 111 -4.08 20.22 -7.24
N LYS A 112 -3.51 19.02 -7.31
CA LYS A 112 -4.26 17.77 -7.56
C LYS A 112 -4.52 16.95 -6.30
N LEU A 113 -3.96 17.36 -5.17
CA LEU A 113 -4.02 16.56 -3.95
C LEU A 113 -5.44 16.57 -3.40
N CYS A 114 -5.93 15.37 -3.15
CA CYS A 114 -7.12 15.18 -2.36
C CYS A 114 -6.86 14.17 -1.23
N ILE A 115 -7.69 14.23 -0.17
CA ILE A 115 -7.62 13.31 0.97
C ILE A 115 -8.98 12.65 1.23
N THR A 116 -9.00 11.51 1.93
CA THR A 116 -10.25 10.85 2.35
C THR A 116 -10.96 11.60 3.48
N THR A 117 -12.22 11.27 3.74
CA THR A 117 -12.95 11.78 4.92
C THR A 117 -12.20 11.42 6.21
N GLU A 118 -11.69 10.19 6.28
CA GLU A 118 -10.91 9.70 7.43
C GLU A 118 -9.56 10.41 7.61
N GLU A 119 -8.84 10.70 6.51
CA GLU A 119 -7.64 11.53 6.55
C GLU A 119 -7.98 12.95 7.02
N GLY A 120 -9.05 13.55 6.50
CA GLY A 120 -9.53 14.86 6.94
C GLY A 120 -9.89 14.90 8.43
N GLY A 121 -10.60 13.88 8.91
CA GLY A 121 -10.93 13.71 10.32
C GLY A 121 -9.67 13.67 11.20
N ARG A 122 -8.66 12.88 10.82
CA ARG A 122 -7.37 12.79 11.54
C ARG A 122 -6.62 14.13 11.54
N TYR A 123 -6.74 14.93 10.49
CA TYR A 123 -6.03 16.19 10.33
C TYR A 123 -6.83 17.41 10.80
N THR A 124 -7.96 17.22 11.49
CA THR A 124 -8.81 18.33 11.96
C THR A 124 -8.14 19.15 13.08
N ASN A 125 -7.42 18.49 14.00
CA ASN A 125 -6.83 19.12 15.19
C ASN A 125 -5.31 19.30 15.11
N VAL A 126 -4.73 19.26 13.90
CA VAL A 126 -3.29 19.44 13.71
C VAL A 126 -2.99 20.93 13.52
N GLN A 127 -1.86 21.39 14.03
CA GLN A 127 -1.37 22.75 13.72
C GLN A 127 -1.01 22.80 12.23
N ARG A 128 -1.57 23.77 11.52
CA ARG A 128 -1.45 23.87 10.06
C ARG A 128 -0.27 24.74 9.63
N GLY A 129 0.38 24.34 8.55
CA GLY A 129 1.37 25.18 7.86
C GLY A 129 0.73 26.41 7.19
N GLN A 130 1.56 27.32 6.72
CA GLN A 130 1.11 28.50 5.96
C GLN A 130 0.48 28.07 4.63
N ASN A 131 -0.65 28.69 4.25
CA ASN A 131 -1.38 28.45 3.00
C ASN A 131 -1.77 26.99 2.75
N ASP A 132 -2.01 26.24 3.82
CA ASP A 132 -2.40 24.83 3.74
C ASP A 132 -3.80 24.69 3.11
N SER A 133 -3.91 23.84 2.09
CA SER A 133 -5.15 23.60 1.37
C SER A 133 -5.20 22.19 0.81
N PHE A 134 -6.32 21.51 1.05
CA PHE A 134 -6.63 20.23 0.45
C PHE A 134 -8.14 20.16 0.18
N VAL A 135 -8.51 19.28 -0.76
CA VAL A 135 -9.92 18.93 -1.00
C VAL A 135 -10.16 17.48 -0.62
N LEU A 136 -11.40 17.13 -0.32
CA LEU A 136 -11.77 15.72 -0.19
C LEU A 136 -11.77 15.05 -1.56
N CYS A 137 -11.35 13.79 -1.62
CA CYS A 137 -11.21 13.07 -2.88
C CYS A 137 -12.51 12.87 -3.61
N GLN A 138 -12.42 13.01 -4.94
CA GLN A 138 -13.49 12.92 -5.91
C GLN A 138 -13.17 11.76 -6.88
N GLY A 139 -13.74 10.57 -6.65
CA GLY A 139 -13.73 9.37 -7.50
C GLY A 139 -14.33 9.55 -8.90
N ARG A 140 -14.80 8.47 -9.55
CA ARG A 140 -14.95 8.42 -11.03
C ARG A 140 -16.00 9.35 -11.67
N ALA A 141 -16.71 10.15 -10.88
CA ALA A 141 -17.46 11.33 -11.34
C ALA A 141 -17.59 12.41 -10.25
N GLY A 142 -16.72 12.39 -9.23
CA GLY A 142 -17.01 12.96 -7.91
C GLY A 142 -16.67 11.95 -6.80
N ALA A 143 -16.77 12.28 -5.50
CA ALA A 143 -16.32 11.49 -4.33
C ALA A 143 -16.11 9.97 -4.53
N LEU A 144 -14.90 9.43 -4.27
CA LEU A 144 -14.73 7.97 -4.23
C LEU A 144 -15.72 7.50 -3.17
N LYS A 145 -16.59 6.56 -3.51
CA LYS A 145 -17.57 6.10 -2.53
C LYS A 145 -16.85 5.33 -1.43
N GLU A 146 -16.59 6.05 -0.34
CA GLU A 146 -16.03 5.53 0.89
C GLU A 146 -17.06 4.63 1.57
N CYS A 147 -16.59 3.51 2.09
CA CYS A 147 -17.42 2.55 2.80
C CYS A 147 -16.68 2.03 4.01
N ASN A 148 -17.45 1.75 5.05
CA ASN A 148 -17.01 0.99 6.19
C ASN A 148 -17.51 -0.44 6.04
N SER A 149 -16.62 -1.40 6.24
CA SER A 149 -17.01 -2.80 6.37
C SER A 149 -17.22 -3.13 7.85
N THR A 150 -18.23 -3.94 8.11
CA THR A 150 -18.62 -4.34 9.46
C THR A 150 -18.39 -5.83 9.63
N MET A 151 -17.68 -6.19 10.70
CA MET A 151 -17.47 -7.58 11.13
C MET A 151 -18.82 -8.30 11.27
N ASN A 152 -18.95 -9.50 10.71
CA ASN A 152 -20.21 -10.27 10.62
C ASN A 152 -21.41 -9.55 9.96
N GLY A 153 -21.19 -8.43 9.26
CA GLY A 153 -22.24 -7.72 8.55
C GLY A 153 -22.74 -8.49 7.33
N ILE A 154 -24.01 -8.30 6.97
CA ILE A 154 -24.58 -8.84 5.72
C ILE A 154 -23.78 -8.26 4.54
N ASN A 155 -23.18 -9.14 3.73
CA ASN A 155 -22.23 -8.80 2.66
C ASN A 155 -21.11 -7.86 3.15
N GLY A 156 -20.57 -8.14 4.34
CA GLY A 156 -19.51 -7.33 4.96
C GLY A 156 -19.96 -5.94 5.40
N GLY A 157 -21.26 -5.67 5.46
CA GLY A 157 -21.81 -4.34 5.76
C GLY A 157 -21.66 -3.32 4.63
N LEU A 158 -21.23 -3.77 3.43
CA LEU A 158 -20.92 -2.88 2.32
C LEU A 158 -22.18 -2.35 1.62
N THR A 159 -22.17 -1.05 1.34
CA THR A 159 -23.17 -0.41 0.48
C THR A 159 -22.83 -0.59 -1.00
N ASP A 160 -23.82 -0.45 -1.89
CA ASP A 160 -23.60 -0.61 -3.35
C ASP A 160 -22.67 0.45 -3.93
N GLY A 161 -21.90 0.09 -4.96
CA GLY A 161 -21.02 1.04 -5.64
C GLY A 161 -19.80 1.46 -4.82
N CYS A 162 -19.41 0.68 -3.82
CA CYS A 162 -18.24 0.95 -3.00
C CYS A 162 -16.96 0.98 -3.84
N GLU A 163 -16.13 2.01 -3.67
CA GLU A 163 -14.86 2.14 -4.39
C GLU A 163 -13.63 2.13 -3.46
N LEU A 164 -13.79 2.59 -2.22
CA LEU A 164 -12.72 2.69 -1.22
C LEU A 164 -13.25 2.21 0.13
N ILE A 165 -12.58 1.22 0.72
CA ILE A 165 -12.90 0.76 2.07
C ILE A 165 -11.97 1.45 3.07
N THR A 166 -12.55 2.24 3.96
CA THR A 166 -11.86 2.90 5.07
C THR A 166 -11.76 1.91 6.24
N GLY A 167 -10.57 1.31 6.41
CA GLY A 167 -10.32 0.28 7.41
C GLY A 167 -10.26 -1.14 6.83
N HIS A 168 -10.54 -2.14 7.67
CA HIS A 168 -10.52 -3.54 7.27
C HIS A 168 -11.77 -3.90 6.45
N LEU A 169 -11.62 -4.80 5.48
CA LEU A 169 -12.70 -5.47 4.78
C LEU A 169 -13.00 -6.81 5.46
N TYR A 170 -14.22 -6.98 5.95
CA TYR A 170 -14.72 -8.20 6.54
C TYR A 170 -15.70 -8.91 5.61
N ILE A 171 -15.40 -10.16 5.28
CA ILE A 171 -16.28 -11.06 4.55
C ILE A 171 -16.40 -12.30 5.42
N GLU A 172 -17.34 -12.24 6.34
CA GLU A 172 -17.40 -13.19 7.45
C GLU A 172 -18.79 -13.79 7.61
N GLY A 173 -18.83 -15.04 8.06
CA GLY A 173 -20.08 -15.78 8.25
C GLY A 173 -20.77 -16.14 6.93
N THR A 174 -22.04 -16.53 7.02
CA THR A 174 -22.80 -17.09 5.90
C THR A 174 -23.68 -16.08 5.16
N ASN A 175 -23.75 -14.84 5.63
CA ASN A 175 -24.63 -13.80 5.08
C ASN A 175 -23.98 -13.02 3.93
N ASN A 176 -23.36 -13.71 2.97
CA ASN A 176 -22.50 -13.13 1.92
C ASN A 176 -23.02 -13.37 0.48
N ALA A 177 -24.33 -13.58 0.31
CA ALA A 177 -24.93 -13.96 -0.98
C ALA A 177 -24.63 -12.98 -2.13
N ASN A 178 -24.53 -11.67 -1.86
CA ASN A 178 -24.31 -10.63 -2.86
C ASN A 178 -22.94 -9.97 -2.74
N ILE A 179 -21.99 -10.58 -2.03
CA ILE A 179 -20.69 -9.96 -1.76
C ILE A 179 -19.92 -9.61 -3.04
N THR A 180 -20.02 -10.45 -4.08
CA THR A 180 -19.36 -10.22 -5.37
C THR A 180 -19.81 -8.90 -6.00
N ASP A 181 -21.11 -8.60 -5.96
CA ASP A 181 -21.65 -7.33 -6.48
C ASP A 181 -21.19 -6.13 -5.67
N LYS A 182 -21.03 -6.29 -4.34
CA LYS A 182 -20.50 -5.23 -3.47
C LYS A 182 -19.04 -4.90 -3.77
N LEU A 183 -18.26 -5.88 -4.20
CA LEU A 183 -16.82 -5.76 -4.42
C LEU A 183 -16.43 -5.40 -5.86
N GLN A 184 -17.38 -5.41 -6.80
CA GLN A 184 -17.09 -5.22 -8.23
C GLN A 184 -16.41 -3.88 -8.56
N TYR A 185 -16.59 -2.87 -7.71
CA TYR A 185 -16.03 -1.52 -7.88
C TYR A 185 -14.93 -1.14 -6.88
N VAL A 186 -14.66 -1.99 -5.88
CA VAL A 186 -13.67 -1.69 -4.84
C VAL A 186 -12.28 -1.68 -5.46
N LYS A 187 -11.57 -0.56 -5.31
CA LYS A 187 -10.21 -0.33 -5.84
C LYS A 187 -9.15 -0.30 -4.77
N GLU A 188 -9.51 0.21 -3.59
CA GLU A 188 -8.56 0.43 -2.49
C GLU A 188 -9.16 -0.04 -1.16
N VAL A 189 -8.34 -0.69 -0.33
CA VAL A 189 -8.70 -1.08 1.05
C VAL A 189 -7.65 -0.54 1.99
N TYR A 190 -8.03 0.36 2.90
CA TYR A 190 -7.13 1.03 3.86
C TYR A 190 -6.88 0.19 5.12
N GLY A 191 -6.88 -1.13 4.96
CA GLY A 191 -6.73 -2.10 6.03
C GLY A 191 -6.51 -3.51 5.49
N ARG A 192 -6.85 -4.49 6.31
CA ARG A 192 -6.73 -5.92 5.97
C ARG A 192 -7.98 -6.46 5.33
N VAL A 193 -7.85 -7.58 4.65
CA VAL A 193 -8.95 -8.33 4.07
C VAL A 193 -9.12 -9.63 4.84
N TYR A 194 -10.29 -9.82 5.43
CA TYR A 194 -10.68 -11.01 6.18
C TYR A 194 -11.77 -11.75 5.43
N ILE A 195 -11.53 -13.02 5.11
CA ILE A 195 -12.49 -13.93 4.50
C ILE A 195 -12.62 -15.12 5.43
N ARG A 196 -13.64 -15.14 6.29
CA ARG A 196 -13.71 -16.11 7.39
C ARG A 196 -15.05 -16.78 7.55
N SER A 197 -15.05 -18.07 7.85
CA SER A 197 -16.27 -18.81 8.20
C SER A 197 -17.41 -18.62 7.19
N THR A 198 -17.07 -18.47 5.92
CA THR A 198 -18.03 -18.29 4.82
C THR A 198 -18.41 -19.61 4.20
N ASN A 199 -19.55 -19.62 3.50
CA ASN A 199 -20.01 -20.69 2.63
C ASN A 199 -19.64 -20.45 1.15
N LEU A 200 -18.79 -19.46 0.87
CA LEU A 200 -18.39 -19.12 -0.49
C LEU A 200 -17.46 -20.20 -1.06
N ASN A 201 -17.63 -20.51 -2.34
CA ASN A 201 -16.67 -21.36 -3.07
C ASN A 201 -15.48 -20.57 -3.60
N THR A 202 -15.74 -19.33 -4.04
CA THR A 202 -14.75 -18.44 -4.65
C THR A 202 -15.09 -17.00 -4.32
N LEU A 203 -14.10 -16.12 -4.36
CA LEU A 203 -14.32 -14.68 -4.25
C LEU A 203 -13.45 -13.94 -5.27
N SER A 204 -14.02 -12.91 -5.88
CA SER A 204 -13.31 -12.04 -6.82
C SER A 204 -13.47 -10.58 -6.42
N MET A 205 -12.37 -9.83 -6.46
CA MET A 205 -12.32 -8.37 -6.36
C MET A 205 -11.67 -7.83 -7.63
N PRO A 206 -12.45 -7.67 -8.72
CA PRO A 206 -11.92 -7.51 -10.06
C PRO A 206 -11.19 -6.18 -10.29
N LEU A 207 -11.50 -5.17 -9.47
CA LEU A 207 -10.91 -3.83 -9.56
C LEU A 207 -9.98 -3.48 -8.41
N LEU A 208 -9.74 -4.39 -7.45
CA LEU A 208 -8.87 -4.11 -6.31
C LEU A 208 -7.43 -3.94 -6.81
N GLU A 209 -6.88 -2.75 -6.60
CA GLU A 209 -5.54 -2.36 -7.02
C GLU A 209 -4.58 -2.25 -5.84
N LYS A 210 -5.06 -1.75 -4.69
CA LYS A 210 -4.20 -1.38 -3.56
C LYS A 210 -4.77 -1.82 -2.21
N VAL A 211 -3.90 -2.38 -1.37
CA VAL A 211 -4.26 -2.75 0.01
C VAL A 211 -3.23 -2.17 0.99
N TYR A 212 -3.68 -1.31 1.88
CA TYR A 212 -2.83 -0.61 2.83
C TYR A 212 -3.04 -1.20 4.23
N ALA A 213 -2.47 -2.38 4.44
CA ALA A 213 -2.46 -2.98 5.77
C ALA A 213 -1.21 -2.53 6.53
N ALA A 214 -1.40 -1.87 7.68
CA ALA A 214 -0.30 -1.61 8.60
C ALA A 214 -0.57 -2.31 9.94
N ASP A 215 0.43 -3.03 10.44
CA ASP A 215 0.40 -3.72 11.74
C ASP A 215 0.35 -2.69 12.88
N PRO A 216 -0.42 -2.91 13.97
CA PRO A 216 -0.13 -2.22 15.21
C PRO A 216 1.32 -2.51 15.63
N MET A 217 1.97 -1.54 16.25
CA MET A 217 3.27 -1.70 16.91
C MET A 217 3.31 -3.04 17.68
N ALA A 218 4.19 -3.95 17.27
CA ALA A 218 4.53 -5.19 17.97
C ALA A 218 3.33 -5.99 18.53
N THR A 219 2.43 -6.49 17.68
CA THR A 219 1.56 -7.59 18.09
C THR A 219 2.35 -8.89 18.13
N ALA A 220 2.15 -9.71 19.18
CA ALA A 220 2.75 -11.04 19.28
C ALA A 220 2.32 -11.99 18.15
N THR A 221 1.22 -11.64 17.46
CA THR A 221 0.65 -12.37 16.33
C THR A 221 0.90 -11.64 15.02
N LEU A 222 1.51 -12.33 14.07
CA LEU A 222 1.60 -11.93 12.68
C LEU A 222 0.20 -11.97 12.07
N GLU A 223 -0.31 -10.81 11.63
CA GLU A 223 -1.57 -10.74 10.89
C GLU A 223 -1.30 -10.57 9.40
N PRO A 224 -1.81 -11.48 8.55
CA PRO A 224 -1.61 -11.35 7.12
C PRO A 224 -2.39 -10.16 6.56
N THR A 225 -1.98 -9.61 5.41
CA THR A 225 -2.78 -8.59 4.72
C THR A 225 -4.10 -9.17 4.20
N PHE A 226 -4.05 -10.40 3.65
CA PHE A 226 -5.21 -11.23 3.35
C PHE A 226 -5.25 -12.45 4.27
N SER A 227 -6.31 -12.58 5.05
CA SER A 227 -6.57 -13.75 5.90
C SER A 227 -7.76 -14.53 5.35
N VAL A 228 -7.54 -15.79 5.01
CA VAL A 228 -8.60 -16.71 4.57
C VAL A 228 -8.65 -17.86 5.58
N SER A 229 -9.73 -18.00 6.35
CA SER A 229 -9.74 -18.99 7.44
C SER A 229 -11.13 -19.45 7.88
N GLY A 230 -11.27 -20.74 8.15
CA GLY A 230 -12.51 -21.34 8.60
C GLY A 230 -13.57 -21.47 7.51
N ASN A 231 -13.21 -21.30 6.22
CA ASN A 231 -14.16 -21.49 5.12
C ASN A 231 -14.14 -22.95 4.68
N THR A 232 -15.31 -23.58 4.61
CA THR A 232 -15.41 -25.03 4.33
C THR A 232 -15.15 -25.36 2.86
N ASN A 233 -15.69 -24.57 1.94
CA ASN A 233 -15.70 -24.85 0.50
C ASN A 233 -14.87 -23.87 -0.34
N PHE A 234 -14.08 -23.00 0.29
CA PHE A 234 -13.42 -21.89 -0.39
C PHE A 234 -12.14 -22.35 -1.09
N THR A 235 -12.15 -22.29 -2.41
CA THR A 235 -11.09 -22.85 -3.27
C THR A 235 -10.21 -21.80 -3.92
N LYS A 236 -10.71 -20.56 -4.08
CA LYS A 236 -10.03 -19.53 -4.89
C LYS A 236 -10.36 -18.10 -4.47
N LEU A 237 -9.31 -17.28 -4.38
CA LEU A 237 -9.40 -15.81 -4.30
C LEU A 237 -8.83 -15.21 -5.59
N GLN A 238 -9.53 -14.24 -6.18
CA GLN A 238 -9.09 -13.54 -7.39
C GLN A 238 -9.00 -12.04 -7.13
N VAL A 239 -7.79 -11.48 -7.26
CA VAL A 239 -7.51 -10.05 -7.09
C VAL A 239 -6.62 -9.53 -8.25
N PRO A 240 -7.09 -9.66 -9.51
CA PRO A 240 -6.23 -9.60 -10.70
C PRO A 240 -5.53 -8.26 -10.93
N LYS A 241 -5.97 -7.18 -10.27
CA LYS A 241 -5.40 -5.84 -10.43
C LYS A 241 -4.51 -5.37 -9.30
N VAL A 242 -4.33 -6.18 -8.24
CA VAL A 242 -3.48 -5.80 -7.11
C VAL A 242 -2.06 -5.56 -7.62
N ASN A 243 -1.65 -4.30 -7.53
CA ASN A 243 -0.35 -3.81 -8.00
C ASN A 243 0.40 -3.06 -6.90
N PHE A 244 -0.20 -2.97 -5.70
CA PHE A 244 0.44 -2.46 -4.50
C PHE A 244 -0.17 -3.07 -3.24
N MET A 245 0.68 -3.43 -2.29
CA MET A 245 0.28 -3.60 -0.91
C MET A 245 1.32 -2.95 0.02
N ALA A 246 0.85 -2.39 1.13
CA ALA A 246 1.75 -2.02 2.21
C ALA A 246 2.53 -3.26 2.66
N LYS A 247 3.86 -3.14 2.70
CA LYS A 247 4.73 -4.30 2.86
C LYS A 247 4.58 -4.87 4.26
N SER A 248 4.25 -6.15 4.40
CA SER A 248 4.07 -6.85 5.67
C SER A 248 4.97 -8.08 5.75
N ASP A 249 5.00 -8.74 6.90
CA ASP A 249 5.70 -10.03 7.02
C ASP A 249 4.92 -11.14 6.30
N GLN A 250 3.59 -11.09 6.36
CA GLN A 250 2.69 -12.01 5.66
C GLN A 250 1.70 -11.22 4.78
N ALA A 251 1.81 -11.41 3.46
CA ALA A 251 0.87 -10.81 2.51
C ALA A 251 -0.44 -11.60 2.46
N PHE A 252 -0.37 -12.93 2.56
CA PHE A 252 -1.52 -13.82 2.49
C PHE A 252 -1.29 -15.03 3.40
N LEU A 253 -2.33 -15.44 4.11
CA LEU A 253 -2.35 -16.67 4.88
C LEU A 253 -3.72 -17.35 4.75
N THR A 254 -3.68 -18.66 4.47
CA THR A 254 -4.84 -19.53 4.62
C THR A 254 -4.51 -20.82 5.37
N SER A 255 -5.49 -21.28 6.14
CA SER A 255 -5.51 -22.61 6.77
C SER A 255 -6.69 -23.45 6.29
N ASP A 256 -7.39 -23.02 5.23
CA ASP A 256 -8.54 -23.73 4.70
C ASP A 256 -8.08 -24.90 3.84
N ALA A 257 -8.43 -26.11 4.25
CA ALA A 257 -8.02 -27.35 3.58
C ALA A 257 -8.50 -27.44 2.12
N SER A 258 -9.63 -26.80 1.79
CA SER A 258 -10.18 -26.73 0.43
C SER A 258 -9.47 -25.70 -0.45
N TYR A 259 -8.68 -24.80 0.12
CA TYR A 259 -8.01 -23.75 -0.64
C TYR A 259 -6.77 -24.30 -1.36
N VAL A 260 -6.72 -24.08 -2.67
CA VAL A 260 -5.57 -24.42 -3.50
C VAL A 260 -4.88 -23.11 -3.89
N MET A 261 -3.63 -22.96 -3.46
CA MET A 261 -2.84 -21.77 -3.79
C MET A 261 -2.61 -21.68 -5.29
N ASP A 262 -3.09 -20.59 -5.88
CA ASP A 262 -2.90 -20.24 -7.28
C ASP A 262 -1.51 -19.62 -7.50
N GLN A 263 -0.77 -20.09 -8.51
CA GLN A 263 0.59 -19.61 -8.76
C GLN A 263 0.62 -18.13 -9.15
N ASP A 264 -0.40 -17.66 -9.88
CA ASP A 264 -0.47 -16.26 -10.30
C ASP A 264 -0.71 -15.36 -9.09
N LEU A 265 -1.68 -15.71 -8.23
CA LEU A 265 -1.90 -15.03 -6.95
C LEU A 265 -0.63 -15.04 -6.09
N CYS A 266 0.06 -16.17 -6.00
CA CYS A 266 1.32 -16.26 -5.26
C CYS A 266 2.39 -15.31 -5.79
N ASN A 267 2.64 -15.30 -7.11
CA ASN A 267 3.61 -14.40 -7.73
C ASN A 267 3.22 -12.93 -7.52
N GLN A 268 1.93 -12.63 -7.58
CA GLN A 268 1.39 -11.29 -7.42
C GLN A 268 1.59 -10.74 -6.00
N LEU A 269 1.38 -11.57 -4.97
CA LEU A 269 1.40 -11.12 -3.58
C LEU A 269 2.78 -11.26 -2.89
N SER A 270 3.64 -12.16 -3.36
CA SER A 270 4.97 -12.42 -2.77
C SER A 270 5.91 -11.20 -2.67
N PRO A 271 5.88 -10.20 -3.57
CA PRO A 271 6.68 -8.97 -3.41
C PRO A 271 6.36 -8.17 -2.14
N TYR A 272 5.17 -8.37 -1.55
CA TYR A 272 4.69 -7.59 -0.42
C TYR A 272 4.81 -8.30 0.93
N GLY A 273 5.13 -9.59 0.96
CA GLY A 273 5.23 -10.40 2.16
C GLY A 273 5.09 -11.90 1.86
N GLN A 274 5.25 -12.75 2.86
CA GLN A 274 5.08 -14.20 2.67
C GLN A 274 3.64 -14.55 2.28
N VAL A 275 3.50 -15.49 1.35
CA VAL A 275 2.23 -16.09 0.95
C VAL A 275 2.23 -17.53 1.48
N VAL A 276 1.32 -17.82 2.40
CA VAL A 276 1.27 -19.12 3.11
C VAL A 276 -0.08 -19.80 2.90
N SER A 277 -0.07 -21.07 2.52
CA SER A 277 -1.27 -21.88 2.35
C SER A 277 -1.10 -23.23 3.03
N ASN A 278 -1.97 -23.53 4.00
CA ASN A 278 -1.99 -24.81 4.72
C ASN A 278 -0.59 -25.19 5.27
N GLY A 279 0.07 -24.21 5.90
CA GLY A 279 1.41 -24.36 6.48
C GLY A 279 2.57 -24.35 5.47
N THR A 280 2.29 -24.29 4.17
CA THR A 280 3.31 -24.26 3.11
C THR A 280 3.50 -22.83 2.60
N VAL A 281 4.76 -22.36 2.60
CA VAL A 281 5.12 -21.08 1.98
C VAL A 281 5.12 -21.27 0.47
N CYS A 282 4.36 -20.43 -0.24
CA CYS A 282 4.41 -20.41 -1.69
C CYS A 282 5.73 -19.79 -2.16
N VAL A 283 6.34 -20.44 -3.16
CA VAL A 283 7.55 -19.94 -3.80
C VAL A 283 7.15 -19.24 -5.10
N ALA A 284 7.34 -17.92 -5.14
CA ALA A 284 7.15 -17.17 -6.36
C ALA A 284 8.12 -17.67 -7.43
N LYS A 285 7.61 -17.97 -8.62
CA LYS A 285 8.46 -18.20 -9.78
C LYS A 285 8.90 -16.83 -10.28
N ASN A 286 10.20 -16.64 -10.47
CA ASN A 286 10.72 -15.47 -11.17
C ASN A 286 10.18 -15.50 -12.61
N THR A 287 8.99 -14.95 -12.84
CA THR A 287 8.57 -14.57 -14.18
C THR A 287 9.33 -13.30 -14.52
N PRO A 288 10.17 -13.29 -15.57
CA PRO A 288 10.74 -12.05 -16.07
C PRO A 288 9.57 -11.11 -16.35
N ARG A 289 9.65 -9.86 -15.86
CA ARG A 289 8.72 -8.81 -16.30
C ARG A 289 8.77 -8.78 -17.83
N HIS A 290 7.65 -9.09 -18.48
CA HIS A 290 7.45 -8.74 -19.88
C HIS A 290 7.52 -7.22 -19.99
N ASN A 291 8.71 -6.71 -20.31
CA ASN A 291 9.00 -5.48 -21.03
C ASN A 291 10.52 -5.29 -21.10
N GLN A 292 11.16 -5.99 -22.03
CA GLN A 292 12.35 -5.47 -22.70
C GLN A 292 12.18 -5.72 -24.19
N TRP A 293 11.73 -4.69 -24.90
CA TRP A 293 12.07 -4.55 -26.30
C TRP A 293 13.56 -4.19 -26.33
N SER A 294 14.42 -5.20 -26.41
CA SER A 294 15.82 -5.01 -26.73
C SER A 294 15.89 -4.63 -28.20
N SER A 295 16.29 -3.40 -28.48
CA SER A 295 16.66 -2.96 -29.82
C SER A 295 17.72 -3.90 -30.39
N ILE A 296 17.38 -4.60 -31.47
CA ILE A 296 18.33 -5.36 -32.26
C ILE A 296 19.26 -4.35 -32.94
N ILE A 297 20.48 -4.21 -32.42
CA ILE A 297 21.59 -3.65 -33.18
C ILE A 297 22.03 -4.75 -34.14
N LEU A 298 21.67 -4.63 -35.41
CA LEU A 298 22.27 -5.44 -36.48
C LEU A 298 23.72 -5.01 -36.64
N ALA A 299 24.63 -5.84 -36.14
CA ALA A 299 26.03 -5.81 -36.52
C ALA A 299 26.14 -6.30 -37.98
N LEU A 300 26.23 -5.36 -38.92
CA LEU A 300 26.69 -5.65 -40.29
C LEU A 300 28.22 -5.69 -40.27
N GLY A 301 28.76 -6.90 -40.11
CA GLY A 301 30.15 -7.21 -40.34
C GLY A 301 30.37 -7.80 -41.74
N ILE A 302 31.11 -7.05 -42.55
CA ILE A 302 32.13 -7.52 -43.50
C ILE A 302 31.63 -8.17 -44.82
N SER A 303 31.90 -7.50 -45.94
CA SER A 303 32.79 -8.10 -46.93
C SER A 303 33.52 -7.06 -47.78
N MET A 304 34.84 -7.18 -47.73
CA MET A 304 35.83 -6.48 -48.52
C MET A 304 35.97 -7.24 -49.84
N VAL A 305 35.75 -6.58 -50.98
CA VAL A 305 36.24 -7.08 -52.28
C VAL A 305 36.87 -5.90 -53.02
N ILE A 306 38.20 -5.91 -53.03
CA ILE A 306 39.06 -5.24 -54.01
C ILE A 306 39.13 -6.19 -55.22
N PHE A 307 38.97 -5.68 -56.45
CA PHE A 307 39.95 -5.84 -57.54
C PHE A 307 39.44 -5.20 -58.85
N MET A 308 40.35 -4.39 -59.43
CA MET A 308 40.44 -3.81 -60.79
C MET A 308 39.49 -2.66 -61.16
#